data_AF-A0A256WIM5-F1
#
_entry.id   AF-A0A256WIM5-F1
#
_cell.length_a   1.000
_cell.length_b   1.000
_cell.length_c   1.000
_cell.angle_alpha   90.00
_cell.angle_beta   90.00
_cell.angle_gamma   90.00
#
_symmetry.space_group_name_H-M   'P 1'
#
loop_
_entity.id
_entity.type
_entity.pdbx_description
1 polymer ?
#
loop_
_entity_poly.entity_id
_entity_poly.type
_entity_poly.pdbx_seq_one_letter_code
_entity_poly.pdbx_strand_id
1 'polypeptide(L)'
;MEMKRSRILSLPIDHESDVGICRRKAVALANQMGFNSVKSGEIAILVTEMVTNVLKHGGRKGKVIICQIEDQSQQKAFEVWCCDIGDGFESFKEALKDGFSAVETLGLGLGSIRRFSDELEINPLASDSFQEMYFEETYKNCLRSRKWVPVKQWLGLHKQIEIGGASVPKPGENYNGDAYVSTHINDHETLVAVIDGLGHGKEAHLASSIAKEQLIQKAELPLDTLMNHVHQSIKGTRGAVIGLAKINTKTKKLAYTGIGNIECFLFDGKERKTLLSFGGIMGHNMRTPRIFELNLQAHNRLCLYSDGITSRWKPNDLDWDMSCQKIAENIINQYSRNNDDATVLIIRYTP
;
A
#
# COMPACT_ATOMS: atom_id res chain seq x y z
N MET A 1 -15.45 -18.28 13.82
CA MET A 1 -14.26 -17.74 14.54
C MET A 1 -14.78 -16.69 15.50
N GLU A 2 -14.59 -16.86 16.80
CA GLU A 2 -15.06 -15.90 17.79
C GLU A 2 -14.23 -14.61 17.65
N MET A 3 -14.89 -13.49 17.34
CA MET A 3 -14.25 -12.19 17.18
C MET A 3 -14.77 -11.25 18.27
N LYS A 4 -13.85 -10.65 19.02
CA LYS A 4 -14.21 -9.69 20.07
C LYS A 4 -14.34 -8.29 19.47
N ARG A 5 -15.52 -7.70 19.60
CA ARG A 5 -15.77 -6.29 19.21
C ARG A 5 -15.54 -5.36 20.38
N SER A 6 -14.92 -4.22 20.09
CA SER A 6 -14.65 -3.16 21.06
C SER A 6 -14.69 -1.78 20.39
N ARG A 7 -14.69 -0.71 21.17
CA ARG A 7 -14.72 0.68 20.66
C ARG A 7 -15.84 0.92 19.63
N ILE A 8 -17.03 0.44 19.96
CA ILE A 8 -18.18 0.44 19.06
C ILE A 8 -18.78 1.84 19.00
N LEU A 9 -18.94 2.37 17.80
CA LEU A 9 -19.62 3.61 17.48
C LEU A 9 -20.85 3.27 16.65
N SER A 10 -22.02 3.68 17.12
CA SER A 10 -23.29 3.52 16.41
C SER A 10 -23.82 4.89 16.06
N LEU A 11 -24.03 5.16 14.77
CA LEU A 11 -24.44 6.46 14.25
C LEU A 11 -25.65 6.29 13.32
N PRO A 12 -26.73 7.07 13.50
CA PRO A 12 -27.80 7.11 12.51
C PRO A 12 -27.33 7.81 11.23
N ILE A 13 -28.01 7.49 10.13
CA ILE A 13 -27.88 8.16 8.84
C ILE A 13 -29.26 8.67 8.46
N ASP A 14 -29.44 9.98 8.41
CA ASP A 14 -30.70 10.64 8.03
C ASP A 14 -30.46 11.90 7.18
N HIS A 15 -29.30 12.53 7.31
CA HIS A 15 -28.96 13.78 6.65
C HIS A 15 -27.58 13.76 5.98
N GLU A 16 -27.37 14.57 4.94
CA GLU A 16 -26.11 14.65 4.18
C GLU A 16 -24.90 15.00 5.06
N SER A 17 -25.12 15.76 6.15
CA SER A 17 -24.08 16.07 7.14
C SER A 17 -23.50 14.84 7.84
N ASP A 18 -24.25 13.75 7.90
CA ASP A 18 -23.86 12.52 8.60
C ASP A 18 -22.68 11.85 7.89
N VAL A 19 -22.55 12.03 6.58
CA VAL A 19 -21.38 11.57 5.80
C VAL A 19 -20.08 12.12 6.42
N GLY A 20 -20.05 13.43 6.68
CA GLY A 20 -18.88 14.08 7.26
C GLY A 20 -18.61 13.64 8.71
N ILE A 21 -19.66 13.41 9.50
CA ILE A 21 -19.57 12.95 10.89
C ILE A 21 -19.00 11.52 10.95
N CYS A 22 -19.59 10.60 10.17
CA CYS A 22 -19.18 9.20 10.11
C CYS A 22 -17.73 9.05 9.63
N ARG A 23 -17.37 9.78 8.56
CA ARG A 23 -16.00 9.81 8.04
C ARG A 23 -14.99 10.25 9.11
N ARG A 24 -15.25 11.36 9.82
CA ARG A 24 -14.33 11.86 10.86
C ARG A 24 -14.17 10.85 12.01
N LYS A 25 -15.27 10.24 12.45
CA LYS A 25 -15.24 9.24 13.52
C LYS A 25 -14.49 7.96 13.09
N ALA A 26 -14.69 7.52 11.85
CA ALA A 26 -13.97 6.39 11.27
C ALA A 26 -12.46 6.63 11.23
N VAL A 27 -12.03 7.77 10.70
CA VAL A 27 -10.61 8.16 10.63
C VAL A 27 -9.99 8.27 12.01
N ALA A 28 -10.70 8.86 12.98
CA ALA A 28 -10.23 8.98 14.34
C ALA A 28 -9.99 7.60 14.98
N LEU A 29 -10.92 6.65 14.81
CA LEU A 29 -10.75 5.29 15.30
C LEU A 29 -9.60 4.57 14.57
N ALA A 30 -9.50 4.70 13.25
CA ALA A 30 -8.43 4.09 12.46
C ALA A 30 -7.04 4.54 12.95
N ASN A 31 -6.85 5.84 13.19
CA ASN A 31 -5.61 6.37 13.73
C ASN A 31 -5.31 5.81 15.13
N GLN A 32 -6.33 5.67 16.00
CA GLN A 32 -6.17 5.04 17.32
C GLN A 32 -5.87 3.54 17.27
N MET A 33 -6.17 2.87 16.15
CA MET A 33 -5.87 1.47 15.91
C MET A 33 -4.48 1.25 15.30
N GLY A 34 -3.76 2.32 14.97
CA GLY A 34 -2.42 2.27 14.39
C GLY A 34 -2.38 2.19 12.86
N PHE A 35 -3.48 2.49 12.17
CA PHE A 35 -3.44 2.69 10.72
C PHE A 35 -2.60 3.93 10.37
N ASN A 36 -1.81 3.82 9.30
CA ASN A 36 -1.06 4.95 8.76
C ASN A 36 -2.00 5.93 8.02
N SER A 37 -1.49 7.11 7.64
CA SER A 37 -2.27 8.16 6.97
C SER A 37 -2.95 7.70 5.68
N VAL A 38 -2.31 6.80 4.92
CA VAL A 38 -2.82 6.25 3.66
C VAL A 38 -4.04 5.38 3.94
N LYS A 39 -3.87 4.38 4.81
CA LYS A 39 -4.93 3.46 5.23
C LYS A 39 -6.09 4.18 5.91
N SER A 40 -5.80 5.22 6.70
CA SER A 40 -6.83 6.10 7.26
C SER A 40 -7.56 6.90 6.18
N GLY A 41 -6.88 7.32 5.11
CA GLY A 41 -7.50 7.92 3.93
C GLY A 41 -8.41 6.96 3.15
N GLU A 42 -7.97 5.71 2.96
CA GLU A 42 -8.79 4.65 2.36
C GLU A 42 -10.07 4.39 3.18
N ILE A 43 -9.95 4.30 4.52
CA ILE A 43 -11.10 4.17 5.43
C ILE A 43 -12.04 5.38 5.29
N ALA A 44 -11.49 6.59 5.14
CA ALA A 44 -12.30 7.78 4.94
C ALA A 44 -13.15 7.69 3.66
N ILE A 45 -12.57 7.24 2.55
CA ILE A 45 -13.28 7.06 1.28
C ILE A 45 -14.32 5.94 1.41
N LEU A 46 -13.91 4.77 1.91
CA LEU A 46 -14.78 3.62 2.16
C LEU A 46 -16.05 4.03 2.92
N VAL A 47 -15.89 4.69 4.07
CA VAL A 47 -17.03 5.10 4.92
C VAL A 47 -17.87 6.19 4.25
N THR A 48 -17.24 7.11 3.50
CA THR A 48 -17.96 8.16 2.75
C THR A 48 -18.87 7.54 1.70
N GLU A 49 -18.37 6.58 0.92
CA GLU A 49 -19.14 5.90 -0.11
C GLU A 49 -20.27 5.05 0.49
N MET A 50 -19.99 4.30 1.57
CA MET A 50 -21.02 3.50 2.24
C MET A 50 -22.18 4.37 2.74
N VAL A 51 -21.90 5.47 3.44
CA VAL A 51 -22.95 6.36 3.99
C VAL A 51 -23.67 7.12 2.88
N THR A 52 -22.96 7.54 1.84
CA THR A 52 -23.57 8.22 0.68
C THR A 52 -24.53 7.29 -0.06
N ASN A 53 -24.20 6.00 -0.18
CA ASN A 53 -25.07 5.01 -0.81
C ASN A 53 -26.39 4.84 -0.04
N VAL A 54 -26.34 4.81 1.30
CA VAL A 54 -27.56 4.79 2.13
C VAL A 54 -28.44 6.01 1.85
N LEU A 55 -27.86 7.21 1.84
CA LEU A 55 -28.62 8.45 1.63
C LEU A 55 -29.25 8.54 0.24
N LYS A 56 -28.52 8.16 -0.81
CA LYS A 56 -28.98 8.31 -2.19
C LYS A 56 -29.91 7.17 -2.64
N HIS A 57 -29.74 5.99 -2.06
CA HIS A 57 -30.30 4.76 -2.64
C HIS A 57 -30.89 3.79 -1.61
N GLY A 58 -30.49 3.89 -0.34
CA GLY A 58 -31.01 3.10 0.77
C GLY A 58 -32.27 3.66 1.43
N GLY A 59 -33.10 4.40 0.70
CA GLY A 59 -34.32 5.00 1.28
C GLY A 59 -34.06 6.19 2.22
N ARG A 60 -32.88 6.80 2.14
CA ARG A 60 -32.43 8.00 2.90
C ARG A 60 -32.23 7.80 4.40
N LYS A 61 -32.64 6.66 4.95
CA LYS A 61 -32.45 6.32 6.37
C LYS A 61 -31.66 5.04 6.52
N GLY A 62 -30.76 5.05 7.49
CA GLY A 62 -29.96 3.89 7.80
C GLY A 62 -29.14 4.06 9.07
N LYS A 63 -28.21 3.14 9.27
CA LYS A 63 -27.34 3.12 10.44
C LYS A 63 -25.96 2.65 10.03
N VAL A 64 -24.94 3.31 10.57
CA VAL A 64 -23.55 2.86 10.48
C VAL A 64 -23.05 2.45 11.84
N ILE A 65 -22.40 1.28 11.90
CA ILE A 65 -21.65 0.83 13.07
C ILE A 65 -20.19 0.74 12.68
N ILE A 66 -19.33 1.35 13.47
CA ILE A 66 -17.88 1.31 13.30
C ILE A 66 -17.30 0.72 14.57
N CYS A 67 -16.44 -0.29 14.47
CA CYS A 67 -15.81 -0.89 15.63
C CYS A 67 -14.43 -1.46 15.33
N GLN A 68 -13.69 -1.75 16.40
CA GLN A 68 -12.50 -2.58 16.35
C GLN A 68 -12.92 -4.03 16.61
N ILE A 69 -12.52 -4.94 15.73
CA ILE A 69 -12.53 -6.38 15.98
C ILE A 69 -11.12 -6.85 16.34
N GLU A 70 -11.05 -7.87 17.18
CA GLU A 70 -9.84 -8.59 17.51
C GLU A 70 -10.11 -10.09 17.43
N ASP A 71 -9.23 -10.82 16.76
CA ASP A 71 -9.32 -12.26 16.65
C ASP A 71 -8.53 -13.00 17.73
N GLN A 72 -8.56 -14.34 17.70
CA GLN A 72 -7.87 -15.18 18.68
C GLN A 72 -6.33 -15.04 18.64
N SER A 73 -5.77 -14.54 17.54
CA SER A 73 -4.34 -14.25 17.39
C SER A 73 -3.96 -12.83 17.84
N GLN A 74 -4.90 -12.09 18.45
CA GLN A 74 -4.78 -10.66 18.77
C GLN A 74 -4.62 -9.76 17.55
N GLN A 75 -4.92 -10.26 16.35
CA GLN A 75 -4.94 -9.46 15.14
C GLN A 75 -6.15 -8.54 15.18
N LYS A 76 -5.91 -7.23 14.95
CA LYS A 76 -6.96 -6.20 15.02
C LYS A 76 -7.43 -5.84 13.61
N ALA A 77 -8.71 -5.56 13.47
CA ALA A 77 -9.28 -5.02 12.25
C ALA A 77 -10.29 -3.90 12.55
N PHE A 78 -10.33 -2.90 11.68
CA PHE A 78 -11.41 -1.94 11.60
C PHE A 78 -12.58 -2.60 10.88
N GLU A 79 -13.75 -2.66 11.52
CA GLU A 79 -14.98 -3.19 10.92
C GLU A 79 -16.00 -2.05 10.82
N VAL A 80 -16.62 -1.92 9.65
CA VAL A 80 -17.73 -1.01 9.43
C VAL A 80 -18.92 -1.77 8.85
N TRP A 81 -20.07 -1.56 9.46
CA TRP A 81 -21.37 -1.99 9.00
C TRP A 81 -22.16 -0.78 8.55
N CYS A 82 -22.83 -0.86 7.41
CA CYS A 82 -23.73 0.17 6.95
C CYS A 82 -25.01 -0.50 6.45
N CYS A 83 -26.14 -0.19 7.09
CA CYS A 83 -27.42 -0.82 6.83
C CYS A 83 -28.49 0.21 6.51
N ASP A 84 -29.43 -0.15 5.64
CA ASP A 84 -30.47 0.72 5.13
C ASP A 84 -31.82 0.00 4.96
N ILE A 85 -32.88 0.78 4.79
CA ILE A 85 -34.27 0.29 4.66
C ILE A 85 -34.79 0.34 3.22
N GLY A 86 -33.93 0.69 2.26
CA GLY A 86 -34.28 0.80 0.85
C GLY A 86 -34.47 -0.57 0.19
N ASP A 87 -35.06 -0.59 -1.00
CA ASP A 87 -35.21 -1.84 -1.78
C ASP A 87 -33.90 -2.31 -2.44
N GLY A 88 -32.79 -1.61 -2.13
CA GLY A 88 -31.48 -1.80 -2.71
C GLY A 88 -31.41 -1.32 -4.16
N PHE A 89 -30.28 -1.60 -4.82
CA PHE A 89 -30.11 -1.36 -6.26
C PHE A 89 -30.21 -2.65 -7.07
N GLU A 90 -30.56 -2.56 -8.35
CA GLU A 90 -30.55 -3.71 -9.28
C GLU A 90 -29.20 -4.41 -9.34
N SER A 91 -28.09 -3.65 -9.42
CA SER A 91 -26.72 -4.22 -9.41
C SER A 91 -26.37 -4.98 -8.13
N PHE A 92 -27.04 -4.68 -7.01
CA PHE A 92 -26.88 -5.40 -5.74
C PHE A 92 -27.53 -6.78 -5.81
N LYS A 93 -28.72 -6.86 -6.42
CA LYS A 93 -29.45 -8.12 -6.65
C LYS A 93 -28.72 -9.03 -7.65
N GLU A 94 -28.06 -8.44 -8.64
CA GLU A 94 -27.19 -9.16 -9.58
C GLU A 94 -25.93 -9.69 -8.88
N ALA A 95 -25.26 -8.86 -8.07
CA ALA A 95 -24.07 -9.27 -7.33
C ALA A 95 -24.32 -10.39 -6.30
N LEU A 96 -25.54 -10.47 -5.77
CA LEU A 96 -26.01 -11.56 -4.90
C LEU A 96 -26.23 -12.90 -5.62
N LYS A 97 -26.50 -12.91 -6.93
CA LYS A 97 -26.72 -14.14 -7.72
C LYS A 97 -25.42 -14.83 -8.14
N ASP A 98 -24.37 -14.05 -8.39
CA ASP A 98 -23.15 -14.54 -9.05
C ASP A 98 -22.03 -14.99 -8.10
N GLY A 99 -22.28 -15.09 -6.78
CA GLY A 99 -21.28 -15.63 -5.85
C GLY A 99 -19.92 -14.92 -5.97
N PHE A 100 -19.94 -13.58 -6.02
CA PHE A 100 -18.81 -12.65 -5.95
C PHE A 100 -17.45 -13.14 -6.52
N SER A 101 -17.30 -13.08 -7.84
CA SER A 101 -15.98 -13.09 -8.49
C SER A 101 -15.90 -12.41 -9.88
N ALA A 102 -16.81 -11.47 -10.21
CA ALA A 102 -16.71 -10.64 -11.43
C ALA A 102 -16.70 -9.14 -11.12
N VAL A 103 -15.72 -8.42 -11.70
CA VAL A 103 -15.13 -7.17 -11.19
C VAL A 103 -15.56 -5.91 -11.97
N GLU A 104 -16.26 -6.01 -13.09
CA GLU A 104 -16.21 -4.93 -14.11
C GLU A 104 -17.44 -4.00 -14.21
N THR A 105 -18.55 -4.25 -13.51
CA THR A 105 -19.82 -3.52 -13.75
C THR A 105 -20.40 -2.76 -12.55
N LEU A 106 -19.76 -2.79 -11.38
CA LEU A 106 -20.25 -2.03 -10.22
C LEU A 106 -19.92 -0.54 -10.38
N GLY A 107 -20.93 0.34 -10.21
CA GLY A 107 -20.74 1.79 -10.29
C GLY A 107 -19.62 2.31 -9.38
N LEU A 108 -19.10 3.51 -9.67
CA LEU A 108 -17.89 4.10 -9.06
C LEU A 108 -17.81 3.98 -7.52
N GLY A 109 -18.94 4.13 -6.83
CA GLY A 109 -19.00 4.03 -5.36
C GLY A 109 -18.78 2.61 -4.82
N LEU A 110 -19.43 1.58 -5.39
CA LEU A 110 -19.28 0.19 -4.95
C LEU A 110 -17.90 -0.38 -5.32
N GLY A 111 -17.35 0.03 -6.47
CA GLY A 111 -15.96 -0.30 -6.84
C GLY A 111 -14.93 0.26 -5.85
N SER A 112 -15.18 1.46 -5.31
CA SER A 112 -14.33 2.08 -4.27
C SER A 112 -14.43 1.34 -2.94
N ILE A 113 -15.65 0.99 -2.51
CA ILE A 113 -15.88 0.19 -1.29
C ILE A 113 -15.08 -1.11 -1.37
N ARG A 114 -15.26 -1.91 -2.45
CA ARG A 114 -14.54 -3.17 -2.62
C ARG A 114 -13.02 -3.02 -2.63
N ARG A 115 -12.50 -1.98 -3.29
CA ARG A 115 -11.05 -1.74 -3.42
C ARG A 115 -10.40 -1.42 -2.07
N PHE A 116 -11.10 -0.71 -1.19
CA PHE A 116 -10.59 -0.29 0.11
C PHE A 116 -10.95 -1.25 1.25
N SER A 117 -11.78 -2.25 1.00
CA SER A 117 -12.05 -3.38 1.89
C SER A 117 -11.00 -4.49 1.72
N ASP A 118 -10.53 -5.06 2.83
CA ASP A 118 -9.80 -6.33 2.79
C ASP A 118 -10.79 -7.51 2.70
N GLU A 119 -11.89 -7.41 3.45
CA GLU A 119 -13.06 -8.29 3.36
C GLU A 119 -14.31 -7.43 3.16
N LEU A 120 -15.19 -7.85 2.25
CA LEU A 120 -16.48 -7.21 2.01
C LEU A 120 -17.56 -8.29 1.96
N GLU A 121 -18.61 -8.11 2.75
CA GLU A 121 -19.77 -8.97 2.78
C GLU A 121 -21.04 -8.16 2.53
N ILE A 122 -21.90 -8.74 1.71
CA ILE A 122 -23.21 -8.22 1.38
C ILE A 122 -24.25 -9.07 2.09
N ASN A 123 -25.14 -8.41 2.85
CA ASN A 123 -26.15 -9.05 3.69
C ASN A 123 -25.55 -10.22 4.48
N PRO A 124 -24.49 -9.97 5.29
CA PRO A 124 -23.85 -11.01 6.07
C PRO A 124 -24.91 -11.70 6.94
N LEU A 125 -24.85 -13.04 6.98
CA LEU A 125 -25.75 -13.84 7.80
C LEU A 125 -25.70 -13.34 9.25
N ALA A 126 -26.88 -13.13 9.83
CA ALA A 126 -27.02 -12.78 11.23
C ALA A 126 -26.29 -13.85 12.07
N SER A 127 -25.16 -13.49 12.68
CA SER A 127 -24.81 -14.17 13.92
C SER A 127 -25.78 -13.57 14.95
N ASP A 128 -26.70 -14.40 15.46
CA ASP A 128 -27.92 -14.00 16.18
C ASP A 128 -27.74 -12.87 17.23
N SER A 129 -26.56 -12.60 17.78
CA SER A 129 -26.39 -11.59 18.84
C SER A 129 -26.01 -10.17 18.41
N PHE A 130 -25.31 -9.95 17.28
CA PHE A 130 -24.79 -8.60 16.94
C PHE A 130 -25.80 -7.73 16.19
N GLN A 131 -26.57 -8.35 15.28
CA GLN A 131 -27.63 -7.63 14.58
C GLN A 131 -28.75 -7.24 15.54
N GLU A 132 -29.21 -8.18 16.37
CA GLU A 132 -30.26 -7.93 17.37
C GLU A 132 -29.89 -6.83 18.38
N MET A 133 -28.61 -6.75 18.80
CA MET A 133 -28.19 -5.78 19.81
C MET A 133 -28.04 -4.35 19.29
N TYR A 134 -27.66 -4.17 18.01
CA TYR A 134 -27.31 -2.84 17.50
C TYR A 134 -28.15 -2.37 16.32
N PHE A 135 -29.02 -3.21 15.76
CA PHE A 135 -29.93 -2.82 14.68
C PHE A 135 -31.37 -3.12 15.12
N GLU A 136 -32.09 -2.07 15.51
CA GLU A 136 -33.46 -2.14 16.04
C GLU A 136 -34.54 -2.31 14.94
N GLU A 137 -34.20 -1.96 13.69
CA GLU A 137 -35.09 -2.09 12.52
C GLU A 137 -34.68 -3.30 11.67
N THR A 138 -35.64 -3.90 10.96
CA THR A 138 -35.34 -4.90 9.92
C THR A 138 -34.78 -4.17 8.69
N TYR A 139 -33.53 -3.71 8.79
CA TYR A 139 -32.80 -3.18 7.64
C TYR A 139 -32.84 -4.21 6.51
N LYS A 140 -33.22 -3.75 5.32
CA LYS A 140 -33.36 -4.62 4.15
C LYS A 140 -32.01 -4.97 3.52
N ASN A 141 -31.05 -4.04 3.60
CA ASN A 141 -29.70 -4.23 3.09
C ASN A 141 -28.67 -3.88 4.16
N CYS A 142 -27.59 -4.65 4.22
CA CYS A 142 -26.43 -4.40 5.07
C CYS A 142 -25.15 -4.71 4.30
N LEU A 143 -24.20 -3.78 4.35
CA LEU A 143 -22.81 -3.99 3.92
C LEU A 143 -21.92 -4.08 5.15
N ARG A 144 -21.03 -5.08 5.17
CA ARG A 144 -19.96 -5.19 6.15
C ARG A 144 -18.62 -5.18 5.46
N SER A 145 -17.77 -4.25 5.84
CA SER A 145 -16.38 -4.18 5.39
C SER A 145 -15.44 -4.33 6.57
N ARG A 146 -14.36 -5.08 6.37
CA ARG A 146 -13.23 -5.14 7.30
C ARG A 146 -11.94 -4.70 6.64
N LYS A 147 -11.10 -4.09 7.47
CA LYS A 147 -9.75 -3.71 7.12
C LYS A 147 -8.82 -4.08 8.26
N TRP A 148 -7.83 -4.93 8.00
CA TRP A 148 -6.91 -5.44 9.00
C TRP A 148 -5.83 -4.40 9.30
N VAL A 149 -5.54 -4.20 10.59
CA VAL A 149 -4.36 -3.46 11.01
C VAL A 149 -3.15 -4.24 10.50
N PRO A 150 -2.28 -3.64 9.67
CA PRO A 150 -1.10 -4.34 9.18
C PRO A 150 -0.26 -4.84 10.35
N VAL A 151 -0.01 -6.15 10.41
CA VAL A 151 0.94 -6.72 11.38
C VAL A 151 2.32 -6.17 11.01
N LYS A 152 3.04 -5.59 11.97
CA LYS A 152 4.44 -5.19 11.75
C LYS A 152 5.23 -6.43 11.30
N GLN A 153 5.65 -6.45 10.04
CA GLN A 153 6.56 -7.47 9.51
C GLN A 153 7.87 -7.45 10.32
N TRP A 154 8.41 -8.65 10.49
CA TRP A 154 9.66 -9.00 11.17
C TRP A 154 10.64 -7.83 11.41
N LEU A 155 10.89 -7.53 12.69
CA LEU A 155 11.85 -6.54 13.21
C LEU A 155 13.26 -7.12 13.39
N GLY A 156 13.54 -8.31 12.86
CA GLY A 156 14.86 -8.91 13.00
C GLY A 156 15.93 -8.08 12.28
N LEU A 157 17.14 -8.08 12.83
CA LEU A 157 18.32 -7.64 12.09
C LEU A 157 18.72 -8.78 11.17
N HIS A 158 18.61 -8.58 9.85
CA HIS A 158 19.26 -9.48 8.91
C HIS A 158 20.76 -9.23 8.95
N LYS A 159 21.48 -10.02 9.75
CA LYS A 159 22.92 -9.80 10.04
C LYS A 159 23.80 -9.75 8.79
N GLN A 160 23.32 -10.28 7.67
CA GLN A 160 24.07 -10.32 6.41
C GLN A 160 23.73 -9.18 5.45
N ILE A 161 22.78 -8.32 5.80
CA ILE A 161 22.29 -7.26 4.92
C ILE A 161 22.25 -5.95 5.71
N GLU A 162 23.13 -5.02 5.34
CA GLU A 162 23.09 -3.64 5.83
C GLU A 162 22.32 -2.77 4.83
N ILE A 163 21.31 -2.02 5.31
CA ILE A 163 20.47 -1.16 4.48
C ILE A 163 20.55 0.28 4.98
N GLY A 164 20.59 1.22 4.06
CA GLY A 164 20.44 2.65 4.33
C GLY A 164 19.60 3.29 3.26
N GLY A 165 18.67 4.16 3.66
CA GLY A 165 17.75 4.83 2.75
C GLY A 165 17.59 6.29 3.14
N ALA A 166 17.50 7.15 2.14
CA ALA A 166 17.21 8.57 2.33
C ALA A 166 16.25 9.03 1.24
N SER A 167 15.28 9.83 1.63
CA SER A 167 14.20 10.27 0.75
C SER A 167 13.73 11.64 1.21
N VAL A 168 13.74 12.61 0.30
CA VAL A 168 13.37 14.00 0.58
C VAL A 168 12.35 14.48 -0.45
N PRO A 169 11.33 15.25 -0.02
CA PRO A 169 10.41 15.84 -0.97
C PRO A 169 11.12 16.92 -1.78
N LYS A 170 10.55 17.23 -2.94
CA LYS A 170 10.89 18.42 -3.71
C LYS A 170 10.85 19.66 -2.79
N PRO A 171 11.86 20.54 -2.85
CA PRO A 171 11.84 21.79 -2.08
C PRO A 171 10.54 22.58 -2.25
N GLY A 172 9.86 22.85 -1.13
CA GLY A 172 8.58 23.56 -1.09
C GLY A 172 7.33 22.66 -1.09
N GLU A 173 7.47 21.35 -1.28
CA GLU A 173 6.36 20.40 -1.16
C GLU A 173 6.22 19.85 0.26
N ASN A 174 4.98 19.60 0.68
CA ASN A 174 4.68 18.96 1.97
C ASN A 174 4.61 17.43 1.88
N TYR A 175 4.56 16.89 0.67
CA TYR A 175 4.43 15.47 0.39
C TYR A 175 5.53 15.05 -0.57
N ASN A 176 6.24 13.98 -0.20
CA ASN A 176 7.23 13.37 -1.06
C ASN A 176 6.55 12.43 -2.05
N GLY A 177 6.70 12.70 -3.35
CA GLY A 177 6.21 11.87 -4.45
C GLY A 177 6.87 10.50 -4.52
N ASP A 178 8.09 10.37 -4.00
CA ASP A 178 8.82 9.12 -3.94
C ASP A 178 8.53 8.29 -2.68
N ALA A 179 8.87 7.00 -2.76
CA ALA A 179 8.91 6.11 -1.62
C ALA A 179 9.99 5.03 -1.80
N TYR A 180 10.43 4.42 -0.70
CA TYR A 180 11.25 3.20 -0.74
C TYR A 180 10.71 2.12 0.20
N VAL A 181 11.07 0.88 -0.12
CA VAL A 181 10.74 -0.34 0.63
C VAL A 181 12.03 -1.05 1.05
N SER A 182 12.07 -1.53 2.28
CA SER A 182 13.06 -2.47 2.79
C SER A 182 12.36 -3.41 3.76
N THR A 183 12.03 -4.61 3.30
CA THR A 183 11.28 -5.61 4.07
C THR A 183 12.03 -6.93 4.04
N HIS A 184 12.36 -7.46 5.19
CA HIS A 184 12.81 -8.84 5.31
C HIS A 184 11.59 -9.76 5.26
N ILE A 185 11.57 -10.65 4.27
CA ILE A 185 10.52 -11.65 4.07
C ILE A 185 10.73 -12.80 5.06
N ASN A 186 11.99 -13.20 5.25
CA ASN A 186 12.43 -14.23 6.20
C ASN A 186 13.93 -14.05 6.52
N ASP A 187 14.53 -15.01 7.23
CA ASP A 187 15.94 -14.98 7.67
C ASP A 187 16.98 -14.91 6.53
N HIS A 188 16.57 -15.11 5.28
CA HIS A 188 17.46 -15.14 4.12
C HIS A 188 17.00 -14.23 2.99
N GLU A 189 15.73 -13.81 2.97
CA GLU A 189 15.13 -13.09 1.86
C GLU A 189 14.72 -11.68 2.24
N THR A 190 15.12 -10.71 1.41
CA THR A 190 14.82 -9.29 1.60
C THR A 190 14.29 -8.70 0.29
N LEU A 191 13.15 -8.01 0.38
CA LEU A 191 12.59 -7.19 -0.69
C LEU A 191 13.02 -5.74 -0.50
N VAL A 192 13.56 -5.14 -1.56
CA VAL A 192 13.90 -3.71 -1.59
C VAL A 192 13.34 -3.06 -2.84
N ALA A 193 12.90 -1.80 -2.72
CA ALA A 193 12.37 -1.05 -3.85
C ALA A 193 12.59 0.45 -3.71
N VAL A 194 12.71 1.13 -4.84
CA VAL A 194 12.49 2.57 -4.96
C VAL A 194 11.32 2.79 -5.91
N ILE A 195 10.43 3.69 -5.53
CA ILE A 195 9.19 4.03 -6.22
C ILE A 195 9.19 5.54 -6.39
N ASP A 196 8.90 6.00 -7.59
CA ASP A 196 8.70 7.42 -7.91
C ASP A 196 7.30 7.56 -8.49
N GLY A 197 6.43 8.27 -7.76
CA GLY A 197 5.07 8.55 -8.17
C GLY A 197 5.05 9.71 -9.16
N LEU A 198 4.29 9.60 -10.25
CA LEU A 198 4.40 10.57 -11.35
C LEU A 198 4.09 12.02 -10.92
N GLY A 199 5.09 12.88 -11.10
CA GLY A 199 5.08 14.30 -10.71
C GLY A 199 5.55 14.48 -9.27
N HIS A 200 5.01 15.47 -8.57
CA HIS A 200 5.34 15.72 -7.16
C HIS A 200 4.09 16.07 -6.34
N GLY A 201 4.27 16.14 -5.02
CA GLY A 201 3.23 16.52 -4.07
C GLY A 201 2.21 15.41 -3.82
N LYS A 202 1.00 15.80 -3.38
CA LYS A 202 0.03 14.87 -2.78
C LYS A 202 -0.39 13.70 -3.68
N GLU A 203 -0.59 13.94 -4.98
CA GLU A 203 -1.07 12.91 -5.91
C GLU A 203 0.02 11.90 -6.28
N ALA A 204 1.27 12.35 -6.43
CA ALA A 204 2.43 11.49 -6.61
C ALA A 204 2.65 10.63 -5.36
N HIS A 205 2.60 11.27 -4.19
CA HIS A 205 2.70 10.61 -2.89
C HIS A 205 1.64 9.54 -2.68
N LEU A 206 0.41 9.77 -3.11
CA LEU A 206 -0.66 8.78 -3.04
C LEU A 206 -0.32 7.53 -3.88
N ALA A 207 0.14 7.72 -5.12
CA ALA A 207 0.50 6.61 -6.01
C ALA A 207 1.67 5.78 -5.44
N SER A 208 2.75 6.43 -5.02
CA SER A 208 3.93 5.76 -4.48
C SER A 208 3.65 5.09 -3.13
N SER A 209 2.81 5.70 -2.30
CA SER A 209 2.42 5.13 -1.01
C SER A 209 1.57 3.86 -1.14
N ILE A 210 0.59 3.85 -2.04
CA ILE A 210 -0.21 2.65 -2.32
C ILE A 210 0.70 1.55 -2.88
N ALA A 211 1.58 1.88 -3.83
CA ALA A 211 2.54 0.92 -4.39
C ALA A 211 3.44 0.32 -3.30
N LYS A 212 4.03 1.16 -2.45
CA LYS A 212 4.86 0.76 -1.30
C LYS A 212 4.13 -0.23 -0.40
N GLU A 213 2.90 0.08 -0.05
CA GLU A 213 2.13 -0.78 0.84
C GLU A 213 1.82 -2.14 0.21
N GLN A 214 1.48 -2.16 -1.08
CA GLN A 214 1.19 -3.41 -1.79
C GLN A 214 2.44 -4.27 -1.97
N LEU A 215 3.61 -3.67 -2.16
CA LEU A 215 4.90 -4.38 -2.13
C LEU A 215 5.18 -5.03 -0.77
N ILE A 216 4.93 -4.32 0.32
CA ILE A 216 5.13 -4.83 1.69
C ILE A 216 4.16 -5.97 1.98
N GLN A 217 2.86 -5.77 1.73
CA GLN A 217 1.81 -6.74 2.03
C GLN A 217 1.93 -8.04 1.23
N LYS A 218 2.47 -7.97 0.01
CA LYS A 218 2.60 -9.11 -0.90
C LYS A 218 4.06 -9.48 -1.18
N ALA A 219 4.97 -9.15 -0.26
CA ALA A 219 6.41 -9.31 -0.44
C ALA A 219 6.86 -10.74 -0.76
N GLU A 220 6.09 -11.76 -0.34
CA GLU A 220 6.37 -13.17 -0.61
C GLU A 220 6.18 -13.57 -2.09
N LEU A 221 5.31 -12.87 -2.84
CA LEU A 221 5.01 -13.21 -4.23
C LEU A 221 6.25 -13.14 -5.15
N PRO A 222 6.36 -13.98 -6.20
CA PRO A 222 7.36 -13.82 -7.24
C PRO A 222 7.37 -12.40 -7.84
N LEU A 223 8.54 -11.88 -8.25
CA LEU A 223 8.70 -10.47 -8.64
C LEU A 223 7.78 -10.03 -9.79
N ASP A 224 7.60 -10.89 -10.79
CA ASP A 224 6.70 -10.66 -11.92
C ASP A 224 5.23 -10.59 -11.49
N THR A 225 4.81 -11.51 -10.63
CA THR A 225 3.46 -11.55 -10.05
C THR A 225 3.22 -10.34 -9.14
N LEU A 226 4.21 -9.98 -8.34
CA LEU A 226 4.18 -8.82 -7.46
C LEU A 226 4.07 -7.50 -8.24
N MET A 227 4.86 -7.35 -9.32
CA MET A 227 4.75 -6.19 -10.22
C MET A 227 3.38 -6.12 -10.86
N ASN A 228 2.82 -7.23 -11.35
CA ASN A 228 1.45 -7.24 -11.89
C ASN A 228 0.41 -6.84 -10.84
N HIS A 229 0.52 -7.35 -9.61
CA HIS A 229 -0.36 -6.99 -8.50
C HIS A 229 -0.32 -5.49 -8.19
N VAL A 230 0.88 -4.92 -8.06
CA VAL A 230 1.08 -3.48 -7.82
C VAL A 230 0.58 -2.64 -8.99
N HIS A 231 0.81 -3.08 -10.23
CA HIS A 231 0.32 -2.39 -11.40
C HIS A 231 -1.21 -2.25 -11.37
N GLN A 232 -1.95 -3.30 -11.00
CA GLN A 232 -3.41 -3.23 -10.89
C GLN A 232 -3.87 -2.38 -9.71
N SER A 233 -3.19 -2.46 -8.56
CA SER A 233 -3.62 -1.78 -7.33
C SER A 233 -3.54 -0.26 -7.41
N ILE A 234 -2.58 0.29 -8.17
CA ILE A 234 -2.41 1.74 -8.35
C ILE A 234 -3.10 2.29 -9.61
N LYS A 235 -3.88 1.48 -10.33
CA LYS A 235 -4.73 1.98 -11.42
C LYS A 235 -5.73 3.02 -10.90
N GLY A 236 -5.82 4.15 -11.59
CA GLY A 236 -6.64 5.29 -11.18
C GLY A 236 -5.90 6.33 -10.34
N THR A 237 -4.64 6.08 -9.98
CA THR A 237 -3.73 7.12 -9.46
C THR A 237 -2.98 7.79 -10.62
N ARG A 238 -2.07 8.72 -10.31
CA ARG A 238 -1.12 9.23 -11.31
C ARG A 238 -0.21 8.14 -11.88
N GLY A 239 -0.06 7.01 -11.19
CA GLY A 239 0.88 5.96 -11.57
C GLY A 239 2.27 6.23 -11.02
N ALA A 240 3.17 5.27 -11.23
CA ALA A 240 4.53 5.33 -10.70
C ALA A 240 5.52 4.58 -11.58
N VAL A 241 6.80 4.87 -11.39
CA VAL A 241 7.92 4.06 -11.85
C VAL A 241 8.51 3.32 -10.65
N ILE A 242 8.99 2.09 -10.86
CA ILE A 242 9.42 1.21 -9.76
C ILE A 242 10.66 0.43 -10.18
N GLY A 243 11.69 0.47 -9.34
CA GLY A 243 12.80 -0.49 -9.36
C GLY A 243 12.68 -1.41 -8.16
N LEU A 244 12.65 -2.72 -8.38
CA LEU A 244 12.32 -3.73 -7.38
C LEU A 244 13.36 -4.86 -7.39
N ALA A 245 13.89 -5.22 -6.22
CA ALA A 245 14.83 -6.31 -6.07
C ALA A 245 14.46 -7.25 -4.91
N LYS A 246 14.70 -8.55 -5.13
CA LYS A 246 14.73 -9.58 -4.08
C LYS A 246 16.14 -10.11 -3.91
N ILE A 247 16.62 -10.09 -2.67
CA ILE A 247 17.93 -10.59 -2.27
C ILE A 247 17.72 -11.87 -1.45
N ASN A 248 18.37 -12.96 -1.84
CA ASN A 248 18.38 -14.21 -1.10
C ASN A 248 19.82 -14.55 -0.68
N THR A 249 20.15 -14.39 0.61
CA THR A 249 21.51 -14.56 1.12
C THR A 249 21.93 -16.02 1.26
N LYS A 250 20.97 -16.94 1.39
CA LYS A 250 21.23 -18.39 1.43
C LYS A 250 21.70 -18.92 0.08
N THR A 251 21.01 -18.53 -1.00
CA THR A 251 21.36 -18.90 -2.38
C THR A 251 22.36 -17.95 -3.02
N LYS A 252 22.67 -16.83 -2.35
CA LYS A 252 23.53 -15.75 -2.84
C LYS A 252 23.06 -15.22 -4.19
N LYS A 253 21.75 -15.00 -4.32
CA LYS A 253 21.12 -14.49 -5.54
C LYS A 253 20.45 -13.14 -5.32
N LEU A 254 20.54 -12.30 -6.34
CA LEU A 254 19.77 -11.08 -6.51
C LEU A 254 18.88 -11.24 -7.73
N ALA A 255 17.58 -11.07 -7.56
CA ALA A 255 16.62 -10.92 -8.65
C ALA A 255 16.17 -9.46 -8.72
N TYR A 256 16.14 -8.87 -9.91
CA TYR A 256 15.74 -7.47 -10.12
C TYR A 256 14.79 -7.33 -11.29
N THR A 257 13.85 -6.39 -11.18
CA THR A 257 13.01 -5.91 -12.27
C THR A 257 12.72 -4.43 -12.09
N GLY A 258 12.56 -3.70 -13.19
CA GLY A 258 12.31 -2.27 -13.18
C GLY A 258 11.40 -1.82 -14.29
N ILE A 259 10.46 -0.92 -13.98
CA ILE A 259 9.57 -0.24 -14.91
C ILE A 259 9.75 1.26 -14.75
N GLY A 260 10.05 1.94 -15.85
CA GLY A 260 10.36 3.37 -15.89
C GLY A 260 11.85 3.65 -15.78
N ASN A 261 12.20 4.68 -15.03
CA ASN A 261 13.53 5.30 -14.98
C ASN A 261 14.19 5.25 -13.59
N ILE A 262 13.75 4.34 -12.70
CA ILE A 262 14.53 4.04 -11.50
C ILE A 262 15.87 3.44 -11.90
N GLU A 263 16.94 4.11 -11.50
CA GLU A 263 18.30 3.66 -11.71
C GLU A 263 18.65 2.60 -10.69
N CYS A 264 19.28 1.52 -11.15
CA CYS A 264 19.71 0.43 -10.30
C CYS A 264 21.05 -0.12 -10.75
N PHE A 265 21.98 -0.33 -9.82
CA PHE A 265 23.25 -0.97 -10.15
C PHE A 265 23.82 -1.76 -8.97
N LEU A 266 24.60 -2.79 -9.31
CA LEU A 266 25.46 -3.50 -8.39
C LEU A 266 26.88 -2.95 -8.50
N PHE A 267 27.56 -2.76 -7.38
CA PHE A 267 28.94 -2.29 -7.31
C PHE A 267 29.77 -3.20 -6.41
N ASP A 268 30.88 -3.71 -6.93
CA ASP A 268 31.78 -4.62 -6.21
C ASP A 268 32.99 -3.92 -5.58
N GLY A 269 33.09 -2.59 -5.71
CA GLY A 269 34.26 -1.81 -5.31
C GLY A 269 35.16 -1.39 -6.47
N LYS A 270 34.98 -1.98 -7.66
CA LYS A 270 35.75 -1.65 -8.87
C LYS A 270 34.84 -1.34 -10.05
N GLU A 271 33.86 -2.20 -10.31
CA GLU A 271 32.99 -2.13 -11.47
C GLU A 271 31.53 -1.88 -11.07
N ARG A 272 30.89 -0.98 -11.81
CA ARG A 272 29.44 -0.74 -11.75
C ARG A 272 28.77 -1.63 -12.81
N LYS A 273 27.87 -2.51 -12.36
CA LYS A 273 26.99 -3.29 -13.22
C LYS A 273 25.55 -2.78 -13.13
N THR A 274 25.13 -2.02 -14.14
CA THR A 274 23.75 -1.49 -14.21
C THR A 274 22.73 -2.60 -14.44
N LEU A 275 21.61 -2.53 -13.73
CA LEU A 275 20.44 -3.38 -13.89
C LEU A 275 19.35 -2.59 -14.62
N LEU A 276 18.85 -3.14 -15.72
CA LEU A 276 18.02 -2.38 -16.66
C LEU A 276 16.56 -2.31 -16.20
N SER A 277 16.02 -1.09 -16.21
CA SER A 277 14.57 -0.83 -16.17
C SER A 277 14.03 -0.70 -17.59
N PHE A 278 12.79 -1.14 -17.82
CA PHE A 278 12.13 -1.03 -19.12
C PHE A 278 11.08 0.08 -19.11
N GLY A 279 10.90 0.75 -20.24
CA GLY A 279 9.92 1.83 -20.38
C GLY A 279 8.49 1.38 -20.09
N GLY A 280 7.77 2.18 -19.31
CA GLY A 280 6.38 1.96 -18.92
C GLY A 280 6.03 2.74 -17.65
N ILE A 281 4.74 2.81 -17.34
CA ILE A 281 4.21 3.46 -16.14
C ILE A 281 3.28 2.47 -15.43
N MET A 282 3.60 2.16 -14.17
CA MET A 282 2.75 1.33 -13.30
C MET A 282 1.42 2.05 -13.05
N GLY A 283 0.30 1.31 -13.10
CA GLY A 283 -1.05 1.90 -13.05
C GLY A 283 -1.60 2.40 -14.39
N HIS A 284 -0.77 2.47 -15.44
CA HIS A 284 -1.18 2.87 -16.79
C HIS A 284 -0.78 1.82 -17.83
N ASN A 285 0.42 1.94 -18.41
CA ASN A 285 0.93 1.07 -19.47
C ASN A 285 2.20 0.33 -19.02
N MET A 286 2.02 -0.90 -18.51
CA MET A 286 3.13 -1.78 -18.15
C MET A 286 3.19 -2.97 -19.12
N ARG A 287 4.38 -3.24 -19.68
CA ARG A 287 4.67 -4.49 -20.41
C ARG A 287 5.03 -5.59 -19.42
N THR A 288 5.04 -6.85 -19.88
CA THR A 288 5.48 -7.98 -19.04
C THR A 288 6.82 -7.67 -18.37
N PRO A 289 6.90 -7.67 -17.02
CA PRO A 289 8.14 -7.40 -16.30
C PRO A 289 9.20 -8.44 -16.66
N ARG A 290 10.42 -7.97 -16.93
CA ARG A 290 11.57 -8.85 -17.17
C ARG A 290 12.39 -8.96 -15.88
N ILE A 291 12.71 -10.18 -15.49
CA ILE A 291 13.50 -10.47 -14.30
C ILE A 291 14.95 -10.71 -14.71
N PHE A 292 15.88 -10.03 -14.04
CA PHE A 292 17.31 -10.29 -14.14
C PHE A 292 17.80 -10.99 -12.88
N GLU A 293 18.49 -12.11 -13.03
CA GLU A 293 19.14 -12.80 -11.92
C GLU A 293 20.65 -12.60 -11.97
N LEU A 294 21.24 -12.33 -10.80
CA LEU A 294 22.67 -12.15 -10.60
C LEU A 294 23.12 -12.90 -9.34
N ASN A 295 24.38 -13.33 -9.34
CA ASN A 295 25.03 -13.84 -8.15
C ASN A 295 25.50 -12.68 -7.28
N LEU A 296 25.24 -12.77 -5.97
CA LEU A 296 25.75 -11.86 -4.96
C LEU A 296 27.10 -12.36 -4.46
N GLN A 297 28.09 -11.48 -4.49
CA GLN A 297 29.40 -11.69 -3.90
C GLN A 297 29.52 -10.87 -2.61
N ALA A 298 30.42 -11.31 -1.72
CA ALA A 298 30.71 -10.60 -0.48
C ALA A 298 30.99 -9.11 -0.75
N HIS A 299 30.41 -8.23 0.06
CA HIS A 299 30.56 -6.77 -0.02
C HIS A 299 29.99 -6.12 -1.28
N ASN A 300 29.23 -6.84 -2.11
CA ASN A 300 28.45 -6.21 -3.17
C ASN A 300 27.49 -5.18 -2.57
N ARG A 301 27.48 -3.99 -3.19
CA ARG A 301 26.57 -2.90 -2.87
C ARG A 301 25.55 -2.74 -3.99
N LEU A 302 24.27 -2.92 -3.65
CA LEU A 302 23.16 -2.59 -4.54
C LEU A 302 22.72 -1.16 -4.25
N CYS A 303 22.61 -0.34 -5.29
CA CYS A 303 22.14 1.04 -5.22
C CYS A 303 20.92 1.18 -6.11
N LEU A 304 19.82 1.70 -5.57
CA LEU A 304 18.63 2.11 -6.30
C LEU A 304 18.37 3.59 -6.03
N TYR A 305 18.01 4.38 -7.04
CA TYR A 305 17.62 5.77 -6.85
C TYR A 305 16.65 6.28 -7.92
N SER A 306 15.82 7.27 -7.54
CA SER A 306 14.92 7.99 -8.44
C SER A 306 15.68 9.02 -9.28
N ASP A 307 15.05 9.54 -10.34
CA ASP A 307 15.67 10.50 -11.24
C ASP A 307 15.82 11.91 -10.65
N GLY A 308 15.23 12.15 -9.48
CA GLY A 308 15.53 13.28 -8.61
C GLY A 308 16.97 13.34 -8.13
N ILE A 309 17.75 12.25 -8.26
CA ILE A 309 19.20 12.25 -8.10
C ILE A 309 19.87 12.30 -9.47
N THR A 310 20.82 13.22 -9.66
CA THR A 310 21.59 13.31 -10.92
C THR A 310 22.38 12.04 -11.19
N SER A 311 22.44 11.58 -12.45
CA SER A 311 23.26 10.42 -12.84
C SER A 311 24.76 10.76 -13.03
N ARG A 312 25.16 12.01 -12.76
CA ARG A 312 26.53 12.50 -12.98
C ARG A 312 27.56 12.02 -11.96
N TRP A 313 27.14 11.55 -10.79
CA TRP A 313 28.07 11.03 -9.78
C TRP A 313 28.58 9.65 -10.16
N LYS A 314 29.80 9.33 -9.74
CA LYS A 314 30.38 8.00 -9.95
C LYS A 314 30.46 7.26 -8.62
N PRO A 315 30.19 5.94 -8.58
CA PRO A 315 30.37 5.16 -7.37
C PRO A 315 31.76 5.31 -6.73
N ASN A 316 32.80 5.44 -7.55
CA ASN A 316 34.18 5.60 -7.05
C ASN A 316 34.42 6.94 -6.32
N ASP A 317 33.50 7.91 -6.41
CA ASP A 317 33.60 9.19 -5.70
C ASP A 317 33.08 9.09 -4.25
N LEU A 318 32.48 7.95 -3.87
CA LEU A 318 31.91 7.71 -2.55
C LEU A 318 32.83 6.84 -1.69
N ASP A 319 32.91 7.16 -0.41
CA ASP A 319 33.48 6.27 0.61
C ASP A 319 32.46 5.17 0.96
N TRP A 320 32.71 3.97 0.45
CA TRP A 320 31.82 2.82 0.67
C TRP A 320 32.12 2.02 1.96
N ASP A 321 33.04 2.49 2.79
CA ASP A 321 33.32 1.88 4.09
C ASP A 321 32.43 2.48 5.20
N MET A 322 31.87 3.67 4.99
CA MET A 322 30.81 4.25 5.81
C MET A 322 29.57 3.34 5.89
N SER A 323 28.68 3.57 6.86
CA SER A 323 27.40 2.87 6.91
C SER A 323 26.53 3.16 5.68
N CYS A 324 25.71 2.20 5.27
CA CYS A 324 24.79 2.38 4.14
C CYS A 324 23.90 3.63 4.32
N GLN A 325 23.48 3.90 5.56
CA GLN A 325 22.66 5.08 5.88
C GLN A 325 23.42 6.37 5.62
N LYS A 326 24.69 6.45 6.01
CA LYS A 326 25.50 7.65 5.80
C LYS A 326 25.78 7.90 4.32
N ILE A 327 26.00 6.83 3.56
CA ILE A 327 26.17 6.90 2.10
C ILE A 327 24.89 7.44 1.45
N ALA A 328 23.72 6.93 1.84
CA ALA A 328 22.42 7.40 1.33
C ALA A 328 22.22 8.90 1.60
N GLU A 329 22.48 9.36 2.83
CA GLU A 329 22.41 10.79 3.20
C GLU A 329 23.38 11.65 2.40
N ASN A 330 24.62 11.19 2.20
CA ASN A 330 25.61 11.92 1.40
C ASN A 330 25.17 12.04 -0.06
N ILE A 331 24.61 10.98 -0.64
CA ILE A 331 24.06 11.02 -2.00
C ILE A 331 22.94 12.06 -2.10
N ILE A 332 21.99 12.05 -1.16
CA ILE A 332 20.91 13.05 -1.14
C ILE A 332 21.47 14.46 -1.03
N ASN A 333 22.38 14.72 -0.09
CA ASN A 333 22.88 16.06 0.15
C ASN A 333 23.72 16.63 -1.01
N GLN A 334 24.41 15.77 -1.77
CA GLN A 334 25.33 16.21 -2.82
C GLN A 334 24.71 16.16 -4.22
N TYR A 335 23.76 15.25 -4.46
CA TYR A 335 23.32 14.89 -5.82
C TYR A 335 21.80 15.00 -6.04
N SER A 336 21.02 15.41 -5.03
CA SER A 336 19.59 15.71 -5.24
C SER A 336 19.40 16.93 -6.12
N ARG A 337 18.38 16.89 -6.97
CA ARG A 337 17.93 18.02 -7.76
C ARG A 337 16.99 18.88 -6.92
N ASN A 338 16.96 20.18 -7.18
CA ASN A 338 16.09 21.12 -6.45
C ASN A 338 14.67 21.22 -7.04
N ASN A 339 14.39 20.52 -8.13
CA ASN A 339 13.13 20.60 -8.87
C ASN A 339 12.28 19.33 -8.79
N ASP A 340 12.72 18.33 -8.02
CA ASP A 340 12.09 17.02 -7.95
C ASP A 340 12.18 16.39 -6.56
N ASP A 341 11.35 15.37 -6.32
CA ASP A 341 11.47 14.46 -5.19
C ASP A 341 12.73 13.59 -5.38
N ALA A 342 13.45 13.25 -4.31
CA ALA A 342 14.71 12.51 -4.42
C ALA A 342 14.81 11.37 -3.41
N THR A 343 15.08 10.16 -3.89
CA THR A 343 15.17 8.95 -3.06
C THR A 343 16.30 8.04 -3.50
N VAL A 344 17.06 7.54 -2.52
CA VAL A 344 18.11 6.54 -2.71
C VAL A 344 18.00 5.44 -1.65
N LEU A 345 18.29 4.22 -2.07
CA LEU A 345 18.39 3.04 -1.22
C LEU A 345 19.70 2.31 -1.51
N ILE A 346 20.51 2.12 -0.47
CA ILE A 346 21.78 1.41 -0.49
C ILE A 346 21.66 0.14 0.31
N ILE A 347 22.07 -0.98 -0.28
CA ILE A 347 22.10 -2.29 0.37
C ILE A 347 23.51 -2.86 0.23
N ARG A 348 24.07 -3.39 1.31
CA ARG A 348 25.37 -4.07 1.32
C ARG A 348 25.20 -5.48 1.86
N TYR A 349 25.73 -6.44 1.11
CA TYR A 349 25.78 -7.83 1.53
C TYR A 349 27.07 -8.12 2.30
N THR A 350 26.94 -8.55 3.55
CA THR A 350 28.03 -8.91 4.48
C THR A 350 27.87 -10.36 4.92
N PRO A 351 28.41 -11.34 4.17
CA PRO A 351 28.16 -12.77 4.39
C PRO A 351 28.44 -13.31 5.79
#